data_AF-Q8LSG6-F1
#
_entry.id   AF-Q8LSG6-F1
#
_cell.length_a   1.000
_cell.length_b   1.000
_cell.length_c   1.000
_cell.angle_alpha   90.00
_cell.angle_beta   90.00
_cell.angle_gamma   90.00
#
_symmetry.space_group_name_H-M   'P 1'
#
loop_
_entity.id
_entity.type
_entity.pdbx_description
1 polymer ?
#
loop_
_entity_poly.entity_id
_entity_poly.type
_entity_poly.pdbx_seq_one_letter_code
_entity_poly.pdbx_strand_id
1 'polypeptide(L)' 'TEIVKQKNDKGYKVFLVFYDVDPSDLRKQKGKVEEAFAEHEKRYDEDILQRWRNALIQVANIKGWHLNRRLCW' A
#
# COMPACT_ATOMS: atom_id res chain seq x y z
N THR A 1 2.99 -8.59 -5.92
CA THR A 1 1.54 -8.85 -6.13
C THR A 1 1.26 -9.09 -7.59
N GLU A 2 0.10 -9.66 -7.94
CA GLU A 2 -0.30 -9.86 -9.36
C GLU A 2 -0.31 -8.54 -10.14
N ILE A 3 -0.80 -7.45 -9.53
CA ILE A 3 -0.81 -6.11 -10.14
C ILE A 3 0.61 -5.62 -10.49
N VAL A 4 1.57 -5.81 -9.58
CA VAL A 4 2.98 -5.42 -9.81
C VAL A 4 3.62 -6.30 -10.89
N LYS A 5 3.31 -7.60 -10.91
CA LYS A 5 3.79 -8.52 -11.97
C LYS A 5 3.27 -8.11 -13.35
N GLN A 6 1.97 -7.84 -13.46
CA GLN A 6 1.36 -7.42 -14.73
C GLN A 6 1.97 -6.11 -15.27
N LYS A 7 2.32 -5.18 -14.37
CA LYS A 7 3.07 -3.96 -14.71
C LYS A 7 4.47 -4.28 -15.25
N ASN A 8 5.21 -5.14 -14.55
CA ASN A 8 6.62 -5.40 -14.86
C ASN A 8 6.81 -6.34 -16.05
N ASP A 9 6.02 -7.42 -16.13
CA ASP A 9 6.23 -8.53 -17.06
C ASP A 9 5.46 -8.32 -18.37
N LYS A 10 4.28 -7.70 -18.30
CA LYS A 10 3.40 -7.51 -19.48
C LYS A 10 3.30 -6.06 -19.94
N GLY A 11 3.96 -5.12 -19.25
CA GLY A 11 3.97 -3.71 -19.61
C GLY A 11 2.64 -2.98 -19.40
N TYR A 12 1.71 -3.54 -18.62
CA TYR A 12 0.46 -2.85 -18.32
C TYR A 12 0.71 -1.55 -17.54
N LYS A 13 0.04 -0.47 -17.96
CA LYS A 13 0.04 0.79 -17.21
C LYS A 13 -0.85 0.63 -15.98
N VAL A 14 -0.21 0.61 -14.80
CA VAL A 14 -0.89 0.61 -13.51
C VAL A 14 -0.88 2.02 -12.95
N PHE A 15 -2.07 2.47 -12.56
CA PHE A 15 -2.31 3.80 -12.01
C PHE A 15 -2.76 3.66 -10.56
N LEU A 16 -1.92 4.11 -9.63
CA LEU A 16 -2.26 4.07 -8.21
C LEU A 16 -2.87 5.39 -7.76
N VAL A 17 -3.93 5.28 -6.96
CA VAL A 17 -4.56 6.40 -6.29
C VAL A 17 -4.46 6.14 -4.79
N PHE A 18 -3.70 6.99 -4.10
CA PHE A 18 -3.55 6.96 -2.66
C PHE A 18 -4.51 7.98 -2.06
N TYR A 19 -5.49 7.48 -1.30
CA TYR A 19 -6.62 8.28 -0.83
C TYR A 19 -6.52 8.54 0.67
N ASP A 20 -6.31 9.81 1.04
CA ASP A 20 -6.14 10.25 2.44
C ASP A 20 -5.07 9.46 3.22
N VAL A 21 -4.08 8.95 2.49
CA VAL A 21 -2.96 8.16 3.01
C VAL A 21 -1.69 8.66 2.34
N ASP A 22 -0.65 8.89 3.12
CA ASP A 22 0.70 9.14 2.60
C ASP A 22 1.33 7.80 2.18
N PRO A 23 1.77 7.63 0.94
CA PRO A 23 2.52 6.45 0.50
C PRO A 23 3.85 6.25 1.20
N SER A 24 4.39 7.27 1.87
CA SER A 24 5.51 7.11 2.80
C SER A 24 5.11 6.21 3.99
N ASP A 25 3.88 6.34 4.50
CA ASP A 25 3.33 5.51 5.57
C ASP A 25 3.07 4.08 5.07
N LEU A 26 2.65 3.90 3.81
CA LEU A 26 2.50 2.56 3.20
C LEU A 26 3.85 1.86 3.01
N ARG A 27 4.89 2.60 2.57
CA ARG A 27 6.25 2.05 2.37
C ARG A 27 6.91 1.68 3.68
N LYS A 28 6.77 2.53 4.69
CA LYS A 28 7.40 2.33 6.01
C LYS A 28 6.53 1.53 6.97
N GLN A 29 5.26 1.29 6.60
CA GLN A 29 4.23 0.67 7.42
C GLN A 29 4.10 1.36 8.78
N LYS A 30 3.86 2.68 8.73
CA LYS A 30 3.74 3.56 9.90
C LYS A 30 2.38 4.25 9.97
N GLY A 31 2.09 4.89 11.10
CA GLY A 31 0.87 5.65 11.31
C GLY A 31 -0.36 4.74 11.23
N LYS A 32 -1.39 5.14 10.47
CA LYS A 32 -2.63 4.36 10.33
C LYS A 32 -2.41 2.95 9.77
N VAL A 33 -1.35 2.75 8.99
CA VAL A 33 -1.01 1.43 8.41
C VAL A 33 -0.53 0.48 9.50
N GLU A 34 0.27 1.00 10.45
CA GLU A 34 0.78 0.24 11.60
C GLU A 34 -0.36 -0.17 12.53
N GLU A 35 -1.25 0.77 12.86
CA GLU A 35 -2.44 0.51 13.68
C GLU A 35 -3.33 -0.58 13.06
N ALA A 36 -3.54 -0.52 11.74
CA ALA A 36 -4.29 -1.55 11.04
C ALA A 36 -3.61 -2.91 11.14
N PHE A 37 -2.29 -3.02 10.89
CA PHE A 37 -1.58 -4.30 11.01
C PHE A 37 -1.64 -4.88 12.43
N ALA A 38 -1.54 -4.04 13.47
CA ALA A 38 -1.66 -4.48 14.86
C ALA A 38 -3.04 -5.08 15.19
N GLU A 39 -4.12 -4.61 14.54
CA GLU A 39 -5.43 -5.25 14.65
C GLU A 39 -5.48 -6.59 13.90
N HIS A 40 -4.90 -6.65 12.69
CA HIS A 40 -4.91 -7.85 11.86
C HIS A 40 -4.03 -8.98 12.42
N GLU A 41 -2.97 -8.65 13.16
CA GLU A 41 -2.14 -9.61 13.92
C GLU A 41 -2.92 -10.46 14.92
N LYS A 42 -4.09 -9.99 15.37
CA LYS A 42 -4.97 -10.75 16.28
C LYS A 42 -5.79 -11.82 15.56
N ARG A 43 -5.88 -11.76 14.23
CA ARG A 43 -6.83 -12.54 13.42
C ARG A 43 -6.18 -13.39 12.34
N TYR A 44 -4.98 -13.02 11.90
CA TYR A 44 -4.32 -13.66 10.75
C TYR A 44 -2.92 -14.14 11.11
N ASP A 45 -2.50 -15.22 10.45
CA ASP A 45 -1.17 -15.78 10.61
C ASP A 45 -0.08 -14.86 10.05
N GLU A 46 1.13 -15.00 10.60
CA GLU A 46 2.30 -14.18 10.26
C GLU A 46 2.64 -14.26 8.76
N ASP A 47 2.50 -15.43 8.11
CA ASP A 47 2.77 -15.58 6.67
C ASP A 47 1.81 -14.72 5.82
N ILE A 48 0.52 -14.66 6.20
CA ILE A 48 -0.49 -13.85 5.50
C ILE A 48 -0.14 -12.37 5.67
N LEU A 49 0.17 -11.95 6.90
CA LEU A 49 0.53 -10.58 7.21
C LEU A 49 1.80 -10.17 6.45
N GLN A 50 2.83 -11.01 6.44
CA GLN A 50 4.08 -10.72 5.74
C GLN A 50 3.87 -10.56 4.22
N ARG A 51 2.99 -11.38 3.62
CA ARG A 51 2.60 -11.22 2.21
C ARG A 51 1.94 -9.88 1.95
N TRP A 52 1.04 -9.44 2.83
CA TRP A 52 0.38 -8.13 2.70
C TRP A 52 1.35 -6.97 2.93
N ARG A 53 2.23 -7.05 3.92
CA ARG A 53 3.30 -6.08 4.18
C ARG A 53 4.18 -5.89 2.95
N ASN A 54 4.65 -6.99 2.36
CA ASN A 54 5.46 -6.97 1.14
C ASN A 54 4.68 -6.43 -0.07
N ALA A 55 3.41 -6.79 -0.18
CA ALA A 55 2.53 -6.31 -1.24
C ALA A 55 2.37 -4.79 -1.20
N LEU A 56 2.08 -4.23 -0.02
CA LEU A 56 1.91 -2.79 0.16
C LEU A 56 3.21 -2.03 -0.12
N ILE A 57 4.37 -2.52 0.32
CA ILE A 57 5.67 -1.92 -0.01
C ILE A 57 5.87 -1.87 -1.54
N GLN A 58 5.63 -2.98 -2.24
CA GLN A 58 5.82 -3.03 -3.69
C GLN A 58 4.90 -2.06 -4.42
N VAL A 59 3.62 -1.99 -4.01
CA VAL A 59 2.63 -1.10 -4.61
C VAL A 59 2.99 0.36 -4.32
N ALA A 60 3.35 0.71 -3.08
CA ALA A 60 3.65 2.09 -2.69
C ALA A 60 4.96 2.64 -3.32
N ASN A 61 5.78 1.80 -3.94
CA ASN A 61 6.94 2.21 -4.75
C ASN A 61 6.59 2.54 -6.20
N ILE A 62 5.36 2.31 -6.65
CA ILE A 62 4.89 2.70 -7.98
C ILE A 62 4.40 4.16 -7.92
N LYS A 63 4.75 4.95 -8.94
CA LYS A 63 4.24 6.34 -9.08
C LYS A 63 2.71 6.34 -9.12
N GLY A 64 2.09 7.24 -8.37
CA GLY A 64 0.64 7.39 -8.30
C GLY A 64 0.22 8.79 -7.88
N TRP A 65 -1.09 9.00 -7.77
CA TRP A 65 -1.67 10.27 -7.32
C TRP A 65 -2.02 10.20 -5.84
N HIS A 66 -1.75 11.31 -5.16
CA HIS A 66 -2.04 11.47 -3.74
C HIS A 66 -3.26 12.39 -3.62
N LEU A 67 -4.41 11.81 -3.29
CA LEU A 67 -5.63 12.56 -3.05
C LEU A 67 -5.76 12.79 -1.55
N ASN A 68 -5.40 13.99 -1.10
CA ASN A 68 -5.61 14.40 0.28
C ASN A 68 -6.96 15.13 0.36
N ARG A 69 -7.83 14.70 1.29
CA ARG A 69 -9.14 15.35 1.52
C ARG A 69 -9.02 16.67 2.30
N ARG A 70 -7.81 17.08 2.71
CA ARG A 70 -7.58 18.42 3.26
C ARG A 70 -7.93 19.46 2.20
N LEU A 71 -9.12 20.03 2.36
CA LEU A 71 -9.64 21.19 1.66
C LEU A 71 -8.53 22.24 1.53
N CYS A 72 -8.16 22.58 0.30
CA CYS A 72 -7.56 23.88 0.04
C CYS A 72 -8.59 24.95 0.41
N TRP A 73 -8.24 25.81 1.36
CA TRP A 73 -8.50 27.24 1.25
C TRP A 73 -7.14 27.90 1.01
#